data_AF-U3A5G2-F1
#
_entry.id   AF-U3A5G2-F1
#
_cell.length_a   1.000
_cell.length_b   1.000
_cell.length_c   1.000
_cell.angle_alpha   90.00
_cell.angle_beta   90.00
_cell.angle_gamma   90.00
#
_symmetry.space_group_name_H-M   'P 1'
#
loop_
_entity.id
_entity.type
_entity.pdbx_description
1 polymer ?
#
loop_
_entity_poly.entity_id
_entity_poly.type
_entity_poly.pdbx_seq_one_letter_code
_entity_poly.pdbx_strand_id
1 'polypeptide(L)'
;MPVYLSFGKNIQGNFFHIDAQQSGRTPLICPFCSCPLIAVKGAKKSAHFRHDGETCHESLNEIPQIPAWHHFHLNYPLKVVETLKQGYDAESKSPNVFKLNASHLPHSLHHELLEHDVWTDNVLFTETAKVILGSLTMERFSKWMRDHLQQRIQDLRHAIEQGQQHRAWLEIESHRQQSILTASLYLFEYQLGDGSIIHKVGRTSRQPEQRLKETVQDLEKATDQSVVKSKILRVVANCGHVEQYVFHRYHNQVAKVGLHTEYLLLDDKSLKRLKAEFTKLTNNLEPFNKAERFVVTGRWKYEEKRLAASKRGIELTQRESGKFGRPKGTTVSTDDFLVKHSDIVTSLERGRSINQTAEFTGKGRSTVKRVKAAMNK
;
A
#
# COMPACT_ATOMS: atom_id res chain seq x y z
N MET A 1 -9.00 30.83 -8.28
CA MET A 1 -8.55 29.44 -8.54
C MET A 1 -9.74 28.51 -8.32
N PRO A 2 -9.98 27.51 -9.18
CA PRO A 2 -11.13 26.64 -8.99
C PRO A 2 -10.92 25.79 -7.72
N VAL A 3 -11.98 25.67 -6.93
CA VAL A 3 -12.00 24.85 -5.70
C VAL A 3 -12.06 23.38 -6.12
N TYR A 4 -11.10 22.56 -5.66
CA TYR A 4 -10.99 21.15 -6.05
C TYR A 4 -11.09 20.20 -4.84
N LEU A 5 -11.92 20.54 -3.85
CA LEU A 5 -12.19 19.61 -2.75
C LEU A 5 -13.00 18.42 -3.29
N SER A 6 -12.35 17.28 -3.49
CA SER A 6 -12.98 16.07 -4.04
C SER A 6 -13.48 15.09 -2.98
N PHE A 7 -13.13 15.32 -1.70
CA PHE A 7 -13.53 14.48 -0.57
C PHE A 7 -14.25 15.27 0.53
N GLY A 8 -15.37 14.72 0.99
CA GLY A 8 -16.07 15.16 2.20
C GLY A 8 -16.02 14.06 3.26
N LYS A 9 -16.13 14.45 4.54
CA LYS A 9 -16.14 13.53 5.69
C LYS A 9 -17.51 13.59 6.37
N ASN A 10 -18.06 12.46 6.78
CA ASN A 10 -19.30 12.45 7.57
C ASN A 10 -19.01 12.54 9.09
N ILE A 11 -20.07 12.64 9.91
CA ILE A 11 -19.96 12.71 11.37
C ILE A 11 -19.30 11.49 12.03
N GLN A 12 -19.33 10.33 11.37
CA GLN A 12 -18.67 9.09 11.83
C GLN A 12 -17.20 9.04 11.42
N GLY A 13 -16.72 10.03 10.66
CA GLY A 13 -15.37 10.13 10.15
C GLY A 13 -15.09 9.31 8.89
N ASN A 14 -16.13 8.86 8.18
CA ASN A 14 -15.99 8.19 6.90
C ASN A 14 -15.90 9.21 5.76
N PHE A 15 -15.03 8.92 4.79
CA PHE A 15 -14.78 9.79 3.65
C PHE A 15 -15.59 9.36 2.44
N PHE A 16 -16.04 10.33 1.67
CA PHE A 16 -16.81 10.14 0.45
C PHE A 16 -16.23 11.00 -0.66
N HIS A 17 -15.98 10.39 -1.81
CA HIS A 17 -15.62 11.12 -3.02
C HIS A 17 -16.84 11.81 -3.60
N ILE A 18 -16.64 12.95 -4.28
CA ILE A 18 -17.71 13.70 -4.93
C ILE A 18 -18.49 12.84 -5.94
N ASP A 19 -17.83 11.90 -6.62
CA ASP A 19 -18.49 11.02 -7.59
C ASP A 19 -19.59 10.17 -6.98
N ALA A 20 -19.45 9.79 -5.69
CA ALA A 20 -20.44 9.01 -4.97
C ALA A 20 -21.64 9.84 -4.45
N GLN A 21 -21.64 11.16 -4.62
CA GLN A 21 -22.68 12.05 -4.11
C GLN A 21 -23.60 12.57 -5.21
N GLN A 22 -24.88 12.79 -4.88
CA GLN A 22 -25.77 13.58 -5.72
C GLN A 22 -25.46 15.07 -5.56
N SER A 23 -25.78 15.88 -6.58
CA SER A 23 -25.59 17.33 -6.46
C SER A 23 -26.56 17.91 -5.42
N GLY A 24 -26.11 18.91 -4.66
CA GLY A 24 -26.92 19.60 -3.65
C GLY A 24 -26.28 19.57 -2.26
N ARG A 25 -27.08 19.92 -1.25
CA ARG A 25 -26.64 19.87 0.16
C ARG A 25 -26.37 18.43 0.57
N THR A 26 -25.30 18.23 1.34
CA THR A 26 -24.87 16.90 1.80
C THR A 26 -24.73 16.89 3.32
N PRO A 27 -24.79 15.71 3.97
CA PRO A 27 -24.45 15.56 5.39
C PRO A 27 -22.93 15.54 5.64
N LEU A 28 -22.13 15.94 4.65
CA LEU A 28 -20.68 15.90 4.71
C LEU A 28 -20.13 17.26 5.15
N ILE A 29 -18.99 17.20 5.83
CA ILE A 29 -18.21 18.34 6.28
C ILE A 29 -16.83 18.33 5.62
N CYS A 30 -16.24 19.51 5.52
CA CYS A 30 -14.86 19.67 5.08
C CYS A 30 -13.92 18.97 6.06
N PRO A 31 -13.02 18.09 5.59
CA PRO A 31 -12.11 17.39 6.48
C PRO A 31 -11.06 18.33 7.11
N PHE A 32 -10.88 19.54 6.55
CA PHE A 32 -9.92 20.54 7.04
C PHE A 32 -10.54 21.46 8.11
N CYS A 33 -11.67 22.12 7.80
CA CYS A 33 -12.27 23.13 8.68
C CYS A 33 -13.62 22.71 9.30
N SER A 34 -14.13 21.51 9.00
CA SER A 34 -15.44 21.01 9.46
C SER A 34 -16.67 21.80 9.00
N CYS A 35 -16.52 22.78 8.11
CA CYS A 35 -17.65 23.51 7.53
C CYS A 35 -18.51 22.57 6.64
N PRO A 36 -19.85 22.66 6.66
CA PRO A 36 -20.73 21.83 5.84
C PRO A 36 -20.46 21.96 4.34
N LEU A 37 -20.71 20.89 3.59
CA LEU A 37 -20.42 20.81 2.16
C LEU A 37 -21.67 20.67 1.28
N ILE A 38 -21.61 21.35 0.14
CA ILE A 38 -22.55 21.25 -0.98
C ILE A 38 -21.81 20.55 -2.13
N ALA A 39 -22.36 19.45 -2.62
CA ALA A 39 -21.88 18.76 -3.80
C ALA A 39 -22.29 19.53 -5.06
N VAL A 40 -21.31 19.97 -5.83
CA VAL A 40 -21.52 20.72 -7.08
C VAL A 40 -21.11 19.82 -8.24
N LYS A 41 -22.10 19.38 -9.01
CA LYS A 41 -21.91 18.62 -10.25
C LYS A 41 -22.56 19.38 -11.40
N GLY A 42 -21.83 19.58 -12.49
CA GLY A 42 -22.34 20.26 -13.68
C GLY A 42 -21.58 19.83 -14.93
N ALA A 43 -22.12 20.19 -16.10
CA ALA A 43 -21.55 19.75 -17.39
C ALA A 43 -20.21 20.44 -17.74
N LYS A 44 -19.94 21.63 -17.19
CA LYS A 44 -18.77 22.46 -17.59
C LYS A 44 -17.60 22.43 -16.60
N LYS A 45 -17.86 22.29 -15.31
CA LYS A 45 -16.83 22.30 -14.26
C LYS A 45 -16.68 20.91 -13.68
N SER A 46 -15.46 20.55 -13.28
CA SER A 46 -15.21 19.31 -12.56
C SER A 46 -16.10 19.22 -11.32
N ALA A 47 -16.57 18.01 -11.03
CA ALA A 47 -17.33 17.76 -9.82
C ALA A 47 -16.46 18.07 -8.59
N HIS A 48 -16.97 18.87 -7.66
CA HIS A 48 -16.28 19.19 -6.40
C HIS A 48 -17.27 19.49 -5.28
N PHE A 49 -16.77 19.49 -4.05
CA PHE A 49 -17.47 20.03 -2.90
C PHE A 49 -17.17 21.51 -2.73
N ARG A 50 -18.20 22.27 -2.41
CA ARG A 50 -18.11 23.68 -2.00
C ARG A 50 -18.57 23.82 -0.56
N HIS A 51 -17.93 24.70 0.21
CA HIS A 51 -18.41 25.05 1.54
C HIS A 51 -19.79 25.72 1.50
N ASP A 52 -20.65 25.40 2.47
CA ASP A 52 -21.86 26.17 2.79
C ASP A 52 -21.49 27.31 3.76
N GLY A 53 -20.57 28.18 3.32
CA GLY A 53 -19.96 29.22 4.13
C GLY A 53 -18.58 29.64 3.63
N GLU A 54 -17.74 30.15 4.54
CA GLU A 54 -16.37 30.53 4.23
C GLU A 54 -15.53 29.32 3.81
N THR A 55 -14.71 29.50 2.77
CA THR A 55 -13.85 28.45 2.23
C THR A 55 -12.48 28.51 2.88
N CYS A 56 -12.04 27.42 3.52
CA CYS A 56 -10.72 27.35 4.11
C CYS A 56 -9.62 27.23 3.05
N HIS A 57 -8.44 27.75 3.38
CA HIS A 57 -7.30 27.78 2.47
C HIS A 57 -6.85 26.38 2.02
N GLU A 58 -6.86 25.41 2.93
CA GLU A 58 -6.40 24.04 2.67
C GLU A 58 -7.21 23.37 1.56
N SER A 59 -8.52 23.61 1.52
CA SER A 59 -9.45 23.02 0.54
C SER A 59 -9.28 23.54 -0.89
N LEU A 60 -8.49 24.60 -1.07
CA LEU A 60 -8.16 25.15 -2.38
C LEU A 60 -7.08 24.33 -3.09
N ASN A 61 -6.35 23.49 -2.35
CA ASN A 61 -5.32 22.63 -2.90
C ASN A 61 -5.94 21.34 -3.46
N GLU A 62 -5.50 20.94 -4.64
CA GLU A 62 -5.90 19.66 -5.22
C GLU A 62 -5.34 18.50 -4.40
N ILE A 63 -6.13 17.44 -4.25
CA ILE A 63 -5.64 16.22 -3.62
C ILE A 63 -4.59 15.56 -4.52
N PRO A 64 -3.34 15.37 -4.04
CA PRO A 64 -2.29 14.81 -4.88
C PRO A 64 -2.68 13.47 -5.48
N GLN A 65 -2.40 13.30 -6.77
CA GLN A 65 -2.51 12.00 -7.42
C GLN A 65 -1.56 11.01 -6.76
N ILE A 66 -1.97 9.74 -6.72
CA ILE A 66 -1.11 8.61 -6.32
C ILE A 66 -0.39 8.14 -7.60
N PRO A 67 0.95 8.30 -7.70
CA PRO A 67 1.74 7.78 -8.82
C PRO A 67 1.59 6.28 -8.96
N ALA A 68 1.70 5.78 -10.19
CA ALA A 68 1.46 4.38 -10.55
C ALA A 68 0.06 3.84 -10.23
N TRP A 69 -0.88 4.73 -9.91
CA TRP A 69 -2.30 4.41 -9.82
C TRP A 69 -3.12 5.32 -10.73
N HIS A 70 -2.92 6.64 -10.63
CA HIS A 70 -3.62 7.60 -11.50
C HIS A 70 -2.84 7.86 -12.80
N HIS A 71 -1.50 7.72 -12.75
CA HIS A 71 -0.63 7.95 -13.89
C HIS A 71 0.67 7.14 -13.76
N PHE A 72 1.18 6.63 -14.89
CA PHE A 72 2.38 5.77 -14.93
C PHE A 72 3.64 6.48 -15.42
N HIS A 73 3.58 7.78 -15.75
CA HIS A 73 4.78 8.57 -16.01
C HIS A 73 5.49 9.04 -14.73
N LEU A 74 4.93 8.74 -13.55
CA LEU A 74 5.53 9.00 -12.22
C LEU A 74 6.06 10.43 -12.00
N ASN A 75 5.41 11.42 -12.61
CA ASN A 75 5.83 12.84 -12.61
C ASN A 75 7.14 13.14 -13.34
N TYR A 76 7.72 12.18 -14.08
CA TYR A 76 8.82 12.48 -14.98
C TYR A 76 8.38 13.32 -16.18
N PRO A 77 9.27 14.17 -16.72
CA PRO A 77 9.05 14.88 -17.97
C PRO A 77 8.74 13.92 -19.12
N LEU A 78 7.85 14.31 -20.03
CA LEU A 78 7.45 13.47 -21.19
C LEU A 78 8.65 13.00 -22.01
N LYS A 79 9.64 13.89 -22.24
CA LYS A 79 10.87 13.54 -22.95
C LYS A 79 11.61 12.35 -22.30
N VAL A 80 11.68 12.30 -20.96
CA VAL A 80 12.31 11.18 -20.24
C VAL A 80 11.53 9.89 -20.47
N VAL A 81 10.21 9.94 -20.38
CA VAL A 81 9.33 8.78 -20.64
C VAL A 81 9.47 8.29 -22.08
N GLU A 82 9.52 9.19 -23.04
CA GLU A 82 9.72 8.87 -24.46
C GLU A 82 11.10 8.23 -24.70
N THR A 83 12.16 8.76 -24.10
CA THR A 83 13.51 8.17 -24.17
C THR A 83 13.52 6.74 -23.60
N LEU A 84 12.87 6.51 -22.46
CA LEU A 84 12.75 5.15 -21.91
C LEU A 84 12.03 4.22 -22.89
N LYS A 85 10.92 4.67 -23.49
CA LYS A 85 10.15 3.88 -24.47
C LYS A 85 10.97 3.58 -25.73
N GLN A 86 11.73 4.56 -26.24
CA GLN A 86 12.59 4.38 -27.41
C GLN A 86 13.73 3.39 -27.16
N GLY A 87 14.26 3.34 -25.94
CA GLY A 87 15.29 2.38 -25.56
C GLY A 87 14.77 1.03 -25.09
N TYR A 88 13.44 0.81 -25.10
CA TYR A 88 12.81 -0.43 -24.66
C TYR A 88 12.37 -1.27 -25.87
N ASP A 89 12.74 -2.55 -25.86
CA ASP A 89 12.29 -3.53 -26.85
C ASP A 89 11.79 -4.79 -26.14
N ALA A 90 10.47 -4.99 -26.19
CA ALA A 90 9.80 -6.11 -25.53
C ALA A 90 10.05 -7.47 -26.20
N GLU A 91 10.36 -7.48 -27.49
CA GLU A 91 10.60 -8.70 -28.28
C GLU A 91 12.08 -9.09 -28.33
N SER A 92 12.96 -8.24 -27.78
CA SER A 92 14.38 -8.53 -27.61
C SER A 92 14.63 -9.78 -26.77
N LYS A 93 15.73 -10.48 -27.03
CA LYS A 93 16.25 -11.54 -26.14
C LYS A 93 16.63 -11.01 -24.75
N SER A 94 16.92 -9.71 -24.65
CA SER A 94 17.27 -9.03 -23.40
C SER A 94 16.39 -7.79 -23.20
N PRO A 95 15.09 -7.97 -22.89
CA PRO A 95 14.12 -6.88 -22.82
C PRO A 95 14.32 -5.96 -21.61
N ASN A 96 15.18 -6.37 -20.66
CA ASN A 96 15.54 -5.55 -19.49
C ASN A 96 16.69 -4.58 -19.76
N VAL A 97 17.37 -4.68 -20.91
CA VAL A 97 18.52 -3.84 -21.27
C VAL A 97 18.04 -2.58 -21.99
N PHE A 98 18.48 -1.42 -21.52
CA PHE A 98 18.25 -0.14 -22.19
C PHE A 98 19.13 -0.04 -23.44
N LYS A 99 18.50 0.14 -24.61
CA LYS A 99 19.17 0.04 -25.93
C LYS A 99 19.79 1.33 -26.43
N LEU A 100 19.44 2.47 -25.83
CA LEU A 100 20.05 3.75 -26.19
C LEU A 100 21.26 4.03 -25.31
N ASN A 101 22.07 5.01 -25.71
CA ASN A 101 23.11 5.53 -24.85
C ASN A 101 22.48 6.24 -23.62
N ALA A 102 22.94 5.90 -22.42
CA ALA A 102 22.46 6.48 -21.16
C ALA A 102 22.53 8.02 -21.14
N SER A 103 23.41 8.64 -21.92
CA SER A 103 23.51 10.10 -22.06
C SER A 103 22.23 10.78 -22.60
N HIS A 104 21.30 10.02 -23.20
CA HIS A 104 20.00 10.56 -23.62
C HIS A 104 19.09 10.89 -22.43
N LEU A 105 19.39 10.37 -21.24
CA LEU A 105 18.74 10.72 -19.99
C LEU A 105 19.63 11.65 -19.15
N PRO A 106 19.04 12.62 -18.42
CA PRO A 106 19.79 13.43 -17.46
C PRO A 106 20.51 12.54 -16.44
N HIS A 107 21.79 12.84 -16.20
CA HIS A 107 22.63 12.02 -15.31
C HIS A 107 22.06 11.90 -13.88
N SER A 108 21.37 12.96 -13.40
CA SER A 108 20.69 12.96 -12.10
C SER A 108 19.59 11.89 -11.97
N LEU A 109 19.05 11.40 -13.08
CA LEU A 109 18.01 10.37 -13.10
C LEU A 109 18.56 8.96 -13.35
N HIS A 110 19.86 8.81 -13.62
CA HIS A 110 20.46 7.52 -13.98
C HIS A 110 20.24 6.51 -12.86
N HIS A 111 20.62 6.81 -11.62
CA HIS A 111 20.45 5.89 -10.49
C HIS A 111 19.00 5.49 -10.19
N GLU A 112 18.03 6.30 -10.61
CA GLU A 112 16.62 6.02 -10.35
C GLU A 112 15.97 5.20 -11.48
N LEU A 113 16.41 5.38 -12.72
CA LEU A 113 15.79 4.79 -13.91
C LEU A 113 16.63 3.67 -14.56
N LEU A 114 17.95 3.69 -14.34
CA LEU A 114 18.91 2.77 -14.94
C LEU A 114 19.84 2.18 -13.87
N GLU A 115 20.24 0.93 -14.05
CA GLU A 115 21.23 0.25 -13.21
C GLU A 115 22.28 -0.40 -14.09
N HIS A 116 23.52 -0.45 -13.63
CA HIS A 116 24.61 -1.10 -14.38
C HIS A 116 24.77 -2.54 -13.90
N ASP A 117 24.72 -3.49 -14.83
CA ASP A 117 25.03 -4.88 -14.55
C ASP A 117 26.53 -5.13 -14.74
N VAL A 118 27.23 -5.26 -13.61
CA VAL A 118 28.68 -5.47 -13.54
C VAL A 118 29.13 -6.72 -14.31
N TRP A 119 28.27 -7.74 -14.44
CA TRP A 119 28.63 -9.01 -15.08
C TRP A 119 28.58 -8.96 -16.60
N THR A 120 27.60 -8.24 -17.15
CA THR A 120 27.35 -8.20 -18.60
C THR A 120 27.72 -6.86 -19.23
N ASP A 121 28.16 -5.89 -18.41
CA ASP A 121 28.43 -4.50 -18.76
C ASP A 121 27.22 -3.80 -19.42
N ASN A 122 26.01 -4.33 -19.20
CA ASN A 122 24.79 -3.78 -19.75
C ASN A 122 24.18 -2.75 -18.81
N VAL A 123 23.53 -1.76 -19.42
CA VAL A 123 22.66 -0.82 -18.71
C VAL A 123 21.25 -1.40 -18.69
N LEU A 124 20.74 -1.72 -17.49
CA LEU A 124 19.42 -2.30 -17.28
C LEU A 124 18.42 -1.23 -16.81
N PHE A 125 17.14 -1.47 -17.07
CA PHE A 125 16.07 -0.68 -16.46
C PHE A 125 15.86 -1.06 -15.00
N THR A 126 15.75 -0.05 -14.12
CA THR A 126 15.30 -0.24 -12.73
C THR A 126 13.82 -0.65 -12.68
N GLU A 127 13.33 -1.00 -11.49
CA GLU A 127 11.89 -1.25 -11.29
C GLU A 127 11.04 -0.02 -11.61
N THR A 128 11.48 1.18 -11.22
CA THR A 128 10.79 2.44 -11.52
C THR A 128 10.64 2.66 -13.02
N ALA A 129 11.70 2.45 -13.80
CA ALA A 129 11.60 2.52 -15.27
C ALA A 129 10.67 1.43 -15.83
N LYS A 130 10.71 0.21 -15.29
CA LYS A 130 9.82 -0.90 -15.69
C LYS A 130 8.36 -0.65 -15.34
N VAL A 131 8.06 0.12 -14.29
CA VAL A 131 6.70 0.61 -13.99
C VAL A 131 6.23 1.54 -15.10
N ILE A 132 7.05 2.53 -15.47
CA ILE A 132 6.74 3.47 -16.56
C ILE A 132 6.50 2.73 -17.88
N LEU A 133 7.33 1.73 -18.18
CA LEU A 133 7.25 0.93 -19.41
C LEU A 133 6.13 -0.12 -19.40
N GLY A 134 5.52 -0.42 -18.25
CA GLY A 134 4.55 -1.51 -18.12
C GLY A 134 5.16 -2.91 -18.25
N SER A 135 6.47 -3.05 -17.98
CA SER A 135 7.22 -4.29 -18.18
C SER A 135 7.57 -5.04 -16.87
N LEU A 136 7.36 -4.42 -15.70
CA LEU A 136 7.51 -5.05 -14.39
C LEU A 136 6.45 -6.16 -14.20
N THR A 137 6.82 -7.24 -13.50
CA THR A 137 5.84 -8.28 -13.12
C THR A 137 4.83 -7.73 -12.11
N MET A 138 3.62 -8.28 -12.08
CA MET A 138 2.57 -7.85 -11.13
C MET A 138 3.00 -8.05 -9.67
N GLU A 139 3.78 -9.09 -9.39
CA GLU A 139 4.34 -9.39 -8.08
C GLU A 139 5.36 -8.33 -7.63
N ARG A 140 6.37 -8.02 -8.47
CA ARG A 140 7.32 -6.94 -8.18
C ARG A 140 6.64 -5.57 -8.12
N PHE A 141 5.67 -5.31 -9.01
CA PHE A 141 4.87 -4.09 -8.96
C PHE A 141 4.11 -3.96 -7.65
N SER A 142 3.49 -5.04 -7.15
CA SER A 142 2.77 -5.03 -5.88
C SER A 142 3.68 -4.60 -4.73
N LYS A 143 4.90 -5.15 -4.67
CA LYS A 143 5.91 -4.76 -3.67
C LYS A 143 6.33 -3.31 -3.82
N TRP A 144 6.77 -2.92 -5.01
CA TRP A 144 7.16 -1.56 -5.35
C TRP A 144 6.06 -0.54 -4.96
N MET A 145 4.81 -0.81 -5.33
CA MET A 145 3.68 0.08 -5.04
C MET A 145 3.40 0.18 -3.54
N ARG A 146 3.45 -0.95 -2.81
CA ARG A 146 3.26 -0.96 -1.35
C ARG A 146 4.33 -0.13 -0.63
N ASP A 147 5.58 -0.19 -1.08
CA ASP A 147 6.67 0.62 -0.51
C ASP A 147 6.44 2.12 -0.77
N HIS A 148 6.03 2.50 -1.98
CA HIS A 148 5.72 3.89 -2.32
C HIS A 148 4.52 4.44 -1.56
N LEU A 149 3.47 3.63 -1.37
CA LEU A 149 2.31 4.01 -0.55
C LEU A 149 2.71 4.25 0.91
N GLN A 150 3.58 3.40 1.47
CA GLN A 150 4.11 3.59 2.82
C GLN A 150 4.93 4.87 2.95
N GLN A 151 5.82 5.15 2.00
CA GLN A 151 6.64 6.36 2.01
C GLN A 151 5.76 7.62 2.04
N ARG A 152 4.69 7.66 1.22
CA ARG A 152 3.74 8.78 1.22
C ARG A 152 3.09 9.02 2.59
N ILE A 153 2.73 7.96 3.31
CA ILE A 153 2.19 8.08 4.67
C ILE A 153 3.25 8.61 5.64
N GLN A 154 4.50 8.19 5.49
CA GLN A 154 5.60 8.66 6.32
C GLN A 154 5.90 10.14 6.07
N ASP A 155 5.95 10.58 4.82
CA ASP A 155 6.20 11.97 4.45
C ASP A 155 5.10 12.90 5.01
N LEU A 156 3.82 12.50 4.87
CA LEU A 156 2.70 13.26 5.44
C LEU A 156 2.79 13.36 6.96
N ARG A 157 3.16 12.28 7.65
CA ARG A 157 3.34 12.30 9.11
C ARG A 157 4.45 13.27 9.51
N HIS A 158 5.57 13.24 8.80
CA HIS A 158 6.69 14.13 9.07
C HIS A 158 6.30 15.60 8.85
N ALA A 159 5.62 15.91 7.74
CA ALA A 159 5.13 17.25 7.45
C ALA A 159 4.11 17.75 8.49
N ILE A 160 3.24 16.87 9.00
CA ILE A 160 2.30 17.20 10.08
C ILE A 160 3.05 17.47 11.40
N GLU A 161 4.04 16.65 11.74
CA GLU A 161 4.87 16.83 12.94
C GLU A 161 5.65 18.16 12.90
N GLN A 162 6.06 18.59 11.70
CA GLN A 162 6.71 19.89 11.47
C GLN A 162 5.73 21.07 11.37
N GLY A 163 4.41 20.83 11.48
CA GLY A 163 3.39 21.87 11.35
C GLY A 163 3.23 22.43 9.92
N GLN A 164 3.78 21.75 8.91
CA GLN A 164 3.72 22.18 7.51
C GLN A 164 2.42 21.77 6.82
N GLN A 165 1.74 20.73 7.32
CA GLN A 165 0.52 20.20 6.72
C GLN A 165 -0.57 19.90 7.74
N HIS A 166 -1.81 20.16 7.33
CA HIS A 166 -2.99 19.80 8.11
C HIS A 166 -3.17 18.27 8.18
N ARG A 167 -3.58 17.76 9.34
CA ARG A 167 -3.74 16.32 9.57
C ARG A 167 -4.70 15.62 8.61
N ALA A 168 -5.72 16.32 8.14
CA ALA A 168 -6.69 15.79 7.18
C ALA A 168 -6.02 15.21 5.91
N TRP A 169 -4.85 15.72 5.52
CA TRP A 169 -4.08 15.15 4.40
C TRP A 169 -3.73 13.68 4.63
N LEU A 170 -3.23 13.35 5.82
CA LEU A 170 -2.94 11.97 6.21
C LEU A 170 -4.20 11.11 6.25
N GLU A 171 -5.33 11.65 6.70
CA GLU A 171 -6.59 10.91 6.77
C GLU A 171 -7.16 10.59 5.38
N ILE A 172 -7.15 11.57 4.46
CA ILE A 172 -7.58 11.39 3.07
C ILE A 172 -6.68 10.36 2.38
N GLU A 173 -5.36 10.49 2.52
CA GLU A 173 -4.41 9.56 1.92
C GLU A 173 -4.58 8.15 2.50
N SER A 174 -4.70 8.02 3.83
CA SER A 174 -4.92 6.73 4.50
C SER A 174 -6.23 6.08 4.04
N HIS A 175 -7.30 6.86 3.85
CA HIS A 175 -8.57 6.36 3.33
C HIS A 175 -8.42 5.80 1.90
N ARG A 176 -7.76 6.56 1.02
CA ARG A 176 -7.53 6.13 -0.38
C ARG A 176 -6.70 4.86 -0.43
N GLN A 177 -5.58 4.82 0.31
CA GLN A 177 -4.71 3.66 0.38
C GLN A 177 -5.43 2.45 0.98
N GLN A 178 -6.21 2.63 2.06
CA GLN A 178 -7.01 1.55 2.63
C GLN A 178 -7.93 0.94 1.58
N SER A 179 -8.63 1.77 0.79
CA SER A 179 -9.59 1.29 -0.21
C SER A 179 -8.98 0.41 -1.32
N ILE A 180 -7.72 0.64 -1.69
CA ILE A 180 -7.03 -0.14 -2.72
C ILE A 180 -6.28 -1.34 -2.12
N LEU A 181 -5.72 -1.20 -0.91
CA LEU A 181 -4.99 -2.28 -0.23
C LEU A 181 -5.92 -3.37 0.31
N THR A 182 -7.13 -3.04 0.77
CA THR A 182 -8.07 -4.05 1.30
C THR A 182 -8.89 -4.73 0.21
N ALA A 183 -8.95 -4.17 -1.01
CA ALA A 183 -9.76 -4.72 -2.08
C ALA A 183 -9.08 -5.97 -2.67
N SER A 184 -9.89 -6.95 -3.07
CA SER A 184 -9.42 -8.12 -3.82
C SER A 184 -9.35 -7.77 -5.30
N LEU A 185 -8.25 -8.14 -5.96
CA LEU A 185 -8.11 -8.10 -7.41
C LEU A 185 -8.75 -9.35 -8.02
N TYR A 186 -9.50 -9.22 -9.10
CA TYR A 186 -10.09 -10.35 -9.81
C TYR A 186 -9.83 -10.30 -11.31
N LEU A 187 -9.90 -11.47 -11.93
CA LEU A 187 -10.00 -11.67 -13.38
C LEU A 187 -11.21 -12.54 -13.66
N PHE A 188 -12.19 -11.97 -14.35
CA PHE A 188 -13.41 -12.64 -14.81
C PHE A 188 -13.36 -12.87 -16.32
N GLU A 189 -14.09 -13.88 -16.77
CA GLU A 189 -14.28 -14.24 -18.18
C GLU A 189 -15.78 -14.31 -18.47
N TYR A 190 -16.18 -13.76 -19.60
CA TYR A 190 -17.54 -13.81 -20.11
C TYR A 190 -17.52 -14.33 -21.54
N GLN A 191 -18.48 -15.20 -21.85
CA GLN A 191 -18.82 -15.58 -23.21
C GLN A 191 -20.16 -14.93 -23.56
N LEU A 192 -20.18 -14.13 -24.63
CA LEU A 192 -21.35 -13.42 -25.09
C LEU A 192 -22.20 -14.29 -26.05
N GLY A 193 -23.41 -13.83 -26.36
CA GLY A 193 -24.36 -14.53 -27.22
C GLY A 193 -23.85 -14.80 -28.64
N ASP A 194 -22.95 -13.95 -29.15
CA ASP A 194 -22.29 -14.10 -30.45
C ASP A 194 -21.09 -15.07 -30.42
N GLY A 195 -20.79 -15.66 -29.26
CA GLY A 195 -19.67 -16.57 -29.05
C GLY A 195 -18.34 -15.88 -28.74
N SER A 196 -18.28 -14.55 -28.77
CA SER A 196 -17.08 -13.80 -28.39
C SER A 196 -16.76 -13.95 -26.90
N ILE A 197 -15.47 -13.83 -26.57
CA ILE A 197 -14.97 -13.91 -25.20
C ILE A 197 -14.39 -12.57 -24.81
N ILE A 198 -14.79 -12.08 -23.65
CA ILE A 198 -14.27 -10.84 -23.06
C ILE A 198 -13.88 -11.07 -21.61
N HIS A 199 -12.79 -10.43 -21.18
CA HIS A 199 -12.28 -10.53 -19.82
C HIS A 199 -12.47 -9.22 -19.09
N LYS A 200 -12.68 -9.30 -17.77
CA LYS A 200 -12.73 -8.12 -16.90
C LYS A 200 -11.70 -8.27 -15.81
N VAL A 201 -10.84 -7.26 -15.66
CA VAL A 201 -9.97 -7.11 -14.50
C VAL A 201 -10.57 -6.02 -13.63
N GLY A 202 -10.59 -6.22 -12.33
CA GLY A 202 -11.03 -5.17 -11.44
C GLY A 202 -10.77 -5.48 -9.98
N ARG A 203 -11.18 -4.57 -9.11
CA ARG A 203 -11.12 -4.74 -7.67
C ARG A 203 -12.49 -4.75 -7.00
N THR A 204 -12.61 -5.47 -5.90
CA THR A 204 -13.86 -5.56 -5.13
C THR A 204 -13.59 -5.66 -3.63
N SER A 205 -14.46 -5.04 -2.83
CA SER A 205 -14.59 -5.28 -1.39
C SER A 205 -15.72 -6.27 -1.05
N ARG A 206 -16.57 -6.59 -2.02
CA ARG A 206 -17.64 -7.60 -1.92
C ARG A 206 -17.10 -8.99 -2.23
N GLN A 207 -17.88 -10.03 -1.92
CA GLN A 207 -17.57 -11.39 -2.35
C GLN A 207 -17.49 -11.47 -3.89
N PRO A 208 -16.47 -12.14 -4.46
CA PRO A 208 -16.27 -12.22 -5.90
C PRO A 208 -17.49 -12.70 -6.69
N GLU A 209 -18.27 -13.64 -6.14
CA GLU A 209 -19.47 -14.19 -6.77
C GLU A 209 -20.59 -13.16 -6.86
N GLN A 210 -20.74 -12.31 -5.84
CA GLN A 210 -21.68 -11.20 -5.87
C GLN A 210 -21.24 -10.18 -6.91
N ARG A 211 -19.95 -9.85 -6.95
CA ARG A 211 -19.41 -8.91 -7.94
C ARG A 211 -19.58 -9.42 -9.36
N LEU A 212 -19.37 -10.72 -9.60
CA LEU A 212 -19.57 -11.35 -10.92
C LEU A 212 -21.00 -11.12 -11.44
N LYS A 213 -22.01 -11.32 -10.58
CA LYS A 213 -23.43 -11.10 -10.93
C LYS A 213 -23.71 -9.65 -11.31
N GLU A 214 -23.22 -8.70 -10.51
CA GLU A 214 -23.33 -7.26 -10.82
C GLU A 214 -22.71 -6.94 -12.19
N THR A 215 -21.51 -7.47 -12.45
CA THR A 215 -20.78 -7.18 -13.68
C THR A 215 -21.34 -7.87 -14.93
N VAL A 216 -22.12 -8.95 -14.78
CA VAL A 216 -22.90 -9.52 -15.88
C VAL A 216 -23.96 -8.52 -16.31
N GLN A 217 -24.75 -7.97 -15.36
CA GLN A 217 -25.80 -7.00 -15.67
C GLN A 217 -25.23 -5.72 -16.31
N ASP A 218 -24.10 -5.23 -15.78
CA ASP A 218 -23.40 -4.07 -16.35
C ASP A 218 -22.95 -4.35 -17.80
N LEU A 219 -22.40 -5.55 -18.05
CA LEU A 219 -21.90 -5.95 -19.36
C LEU A 219 -23.04 -6.08 -20.38
N GLU A 220 -24.11 -6.80 -20.04
CA GLU A 220 -25.27 -6.99 -20.92
C GLU A 220 -25.91 -5.66 -21.31
N LYS A 221 -26.02 -4.74 -20.35
CA LYS A 221 -26.52 -3.38 -20.60
C LYS A 221 -25.59 -2.55 -21.50
N ALA A 222 -24.28 -2.78 -21.42
CA ALA A 222 -23.29 -2.00 -22.16
C ALA A 222 -23.05 -2.53 -23.58
N THR A 223 -23.33 -3.81 -23.84
CA THR A 223 -23.13 -4.46 -25.14
C THR A 223 -24.42 -4.77 -25.89
N ASP A 224 -25.59 -4.65 -25.23
CA ASP A 224 -26.88 -5.14 -25.73
C ASP A 224 -26.85 -6.64 -26.12
N GLN A 225 -25.95 -7.42 -25.50
CA GLN A 225 -25.80 -8.85 -25.72
C GLN A 225 -25.94 -9.63 -24.41
N SER A 226 -26.63 -10.76 -24.45
CA SER A 226 -26.73 -11.67 -23.30
C SER A 226 -25.40 -12.35 -22.99
N VAL A 227 -25.07 -12.51 -21.72
CA VAL A 227 -23.94 -13.31 -21.27
C VAL A 227 -24.37 -14.77 -21.13
N VAL A 228 -23.83 -15.63 -21.98
CA VAL A 228 -24.14 -17.08 -22.00
C VAL A 228 -23.39 -17.82 -20.90
N LYS A 229 -22.18 -17.36 -20.57
CA LYS A 229 -21.34 -17.98 -19.54
C LYS A 229 -20.48 -16.94 -18.86
N SER A 230 -20.39 -17.00 -17.53
CA SER A 230 -19.49 -16.17 -16.73
C SER A 230 -18.65 -17.03 -15.79
N LYS A 231 -17.35 -16.74 -15.66
CA LYS A 231 -16.44 -17.48 -14.77
C LYS A 231 -15.53 -16.55 -13.99
N ILE A 232 -15.24 -16.96 -12.76
CA ILE A 232 -14.14 -16.41 -11.97
C ILE A 232 -12.86 -17.16 -12.36
N LEU A 233 -11.93 -16.51 -13.05
CA LEU A 233 -10.66 -17.13 -13.44
C LEU A 233 -9.63 -17.05 -12.31
N ARG A 234 -9.51 -15.89 -11.66
CA ARG A 234 -8.56 -15.62 -10.58
C ARG A 234 -9.11 -14.60 -9.60
N VAL A 235 -8.74 -14.73 -8.33
CA VAL A 235 -8.97 -13.73 -7.28
C VAL A 235 -7.73 -13.70 -6.39
N VAL A 236 -7.26 -12.49 -6.06
CA VAL A 236 -6.15 -12.26 -5.14
C VAL A 236 -6.61 -11.26 -4.10
N ALA A 237 -6.72 -11.71 -2.85
CA ALA A 237 -7.11 -10.84 -1.75
C ALA A 237 -6.06 -9.75 -1.51
N ASN A 238 -6.49 -8.58 -1.07
CA ASN A 238 -5.62 -7.47 -0.67
C ASN A 238 -4.65 -6.98 -1.76
N CYS A 239 -5.08 -7.04 -3.03
CA CYS A 239 -4.27 -6.68 -4.20
C CYS A 239 -4.93 -5.68 -5.14
N GLY A 240 -5.96 -4.96 -4.67
CA GLY A 240 -6.67 -3.96 -5.47
C GLY A 240 -5.76 -2.87 -6.04
N HIS A 241 -4.65 -2.54 -5.35
CA HIS A 241 -3.64 -1.57 -5.79
C HIS A 241 -2.89 -1.96 -7.08
N VAL A 242 -3.07 -3.19 -7.58
CA VAL A 242 -2.44 -3.67 -8.83
C VAL A 242 -3.33 -3.45 -10.06
N GLU A 243 -4.64 -3.20 -9.88
CA GLU A 243 -5.64 -3.10 -10.96
C GLU A 243 -5.20 -2.18 -12.10
N GLN A 244 -4.86 -0.92 -11.80
CA GLN A 244 -4.50 0.07 -12.82
C GLN A 244 -3.23 -0.32 -13.58
N TYR A 245 -2.31 -1.04 -12.94
CA TYR A 245 -1.09 -1.51 -13.59
C TYR A 245 -1.35 -2.62 -14.60
N VAL A 246 -2.38 -3.45 -14.39
CA VAL A 246 -2.80 -4.43 -15.39
C VAL A 246 -3.23 -3.72 -16.67
N PHE A 247 -4.04 -2.67 -16.58
CA PHE A 247 -4.45 -1.89 -17.75
C PHE A 247 -3.31 -1.15 -18.43
N HIS A 248 -2.34 -0.66 -17.66
CA HIS A 248 -1.13 -0.06 -18.23
C HIS A 248 -0.32 -1.08 -19.05
N ARG A 249 -0.09 -2.28 -18.48
CA ARG A 249 0.67 -3.35 -19.14
C ARG A 249 -0.05 -3.97 -20.34
N TYR A 250 -1.38 -4.04 -20.29
CA TYR A 250 -2.23 -4.63 -21.34
C TYR A 250 -3.02 -3.57 -22.12
N HIS A 251 -2.51 -2.34 -22.23
CA HIS A 251 -3.24 -1.21 -22.83
C HIS A 251 -3.70 -1.48 -24.28
N ASN A 252 -2.91 -2.24 -25.04
CA ASN A 252 -3.25 -2.63 -26.42
C ASN A 252 -4.40 -3.65 -26.50
N GLN A 253 -4.76 -4.29 -25.39
CA GLN A 253 -5.85 -5.26 -25.30
C GLN A 253 -7.09 -4.65 -24.62
N VAL A 254 -7.08 -3.38 -24.22
CA VAL A 254 -8.24 -2.74 -23.57
C VAL A 254 -9.40 -2.64 -24.53
N ALA A 255 -10.53 -3.21 -24.13
CA ALA A 255 -11.78 -3.22 -24.88
C ALA A 255 -12.63 -2.01 -24.48
N LYS A 256 -13.23 -1.35 -25.48
CA LYS A 256 -14.25 -0.33 -25.23
C LYS A 256 -15.61 -0.99 -25.09
N VAL A 257 -16.15 -1.01 -23.88
CA VAL A 257 -17.46 -1.60 -23.56
C VAL A 257 -18.34 -0.49 -22.98
N GLY A 258 -19.08 0.20 -23.84
CA GLY A 258 -19.82 1.41 -23.45
C GLY A 258 -18.90 2.44 -22.79
N LEU A 259 -19.21 2.81 -21.53
CA LEU A 259 -18.41 3.72 -20.71
C LEU A 259 -17.37 3.00 -19.82
N HIS A 260 -17.31 1.67 -19.87
CA HIS A 260 -16.43 0.88 -19.02
C HIS A 260 -15.05 0.71 -19.65
N THR A 261 -14.02 0.95 -18.85
CA THR A 261 -12.60 0.84 -19.24
C THR A 261 -11.92 -0.40 -18.67
N GLU A 262 -12.67 -1.25 -17.97
CA GLU A 262 -12.14 -2.36 -17.17
C GLU A 262 -12.12 -3.71 -17.92
N TYR A 263 -12.40 -3.70 -19.22
CA TYR A 263 -12.52 -4.91 -20.04
C TYR A 263 -11.32 -5.09 -20.98
N LEU A 264 -10.97 -6.34 -21.26
CA LEU A 264 -9.84 -6.73 -22.11
C LEU A 264 -10.30 -7.77 -23.14
N LEU A 265 -9.77 -7.66 -24.37
CA LEU A 265 -9.80 -8.71 -25.39
C LEU A 265 -8.45 -9.42 -25.40
N LEU A 266 -8.37 -10.57 -24.73
CA LEU A 266 -7.12 -11.33 -24.58
C LEU A 266 -7.09 -12.51 -25.53
N ASP A 267 -6.02 -12.62 -26.32
CA ASP A 267 -5.69 -13.86 -27.01
C ASP A 267 -5.21 -14.94 -26.02
N ASP A 268 -5.11 -16.18 -26.50
CA ASP A 268 -4.70 -17.31 -25.65
C ASP A 268 -3.33 -17.10 -24.98
N LYS A 269 -2.39 -16.46 -25.69
CA LYS A 269 -1.05 -16.17 -25.17
C LYS A 269 -1.10 -15.15 -24.03
N SER A 270 -1.81 -14.05 -24.23
CA SER A 270 -1.96 -12.97 -23.24
C SER A 270 -2.77 -13.41 -22.04
N LEU A 271 -3.84 -14.18 -22.24
CA LEU A 271 -4.63 -14.77 -21.15
C LEU A 271 -3.81 -15.73 -20.31
N LYS A 272 -3.05 -16.64 -20.94
CA LYS A 272 -2.13 -17.54 -20.22
C LYS A 272 -1.09 -16.76 -19.41
N ARG A 273 -0.48 -15.72 -20.02
CA ARG A 273 0.49 -14.85 -19.35
C ARG A 273 -0.13 -14.13 -18.16
N LEU A 274 -1.32 -13.55 -18.32
CA LEU A 274 -2.01 -12.83 -17.24
C LEU A 274 -2.38 -13.78 -16.10
N LYS A 275 -2.95 -14.95 -16.40
CA LYS A 275 -3.25 -15.98 -15.38
C LYS A 275 -1.99 -16.42 -14.62
N ALA A 276 -0.85 -16.51 -15.29
CA ALA A 276 0.43 -16.83 -14.65
C ALA A 276 0.92 -15.69 -13.74
N GLU A 277 0.77 -14.42 -14.14
CA GLU A 277 1.08 -13.26 -13.27
C GLU A 277 0.19 -13.25 -12.02
N PHE A 278 -1.11 -13.53 -12.15
CA PHE A 278 -2.01 -13.69 -10.99
C PHE A 278 -1.56 -14.83 -10.06
N THR A 279 -1.14 -15.97 -10.62
CA THR A 279 -0.63 -17.09 -9.83
C THR A 279 0.68 -16.73 -9.11
N LYS A 280 1.62 -16.05 -9.79
CA LYS A 280 2.85 -15.54 -9.17
C LYS A 280 2.54 -14.55 -8.05
N LEU A 281 1.64 -13.61 -8.29
CA LEU A 281 1.22 -12.62 -7.31
C LEU A 281 0.64 -13.32 -6.07
N THR A 282 -0.26 -14.30 -6.26
CA THR A 282 -0.87 -15.07 -5.16
C THR A 282 0.18 -15.81 -4.33
N ASN A 283 1.14 -16.48 -4.99
CA ASN A 283 2.13 -17.32 -4.32
C ASN A 283 3.19 -16.51 -3.55
N ASN A 284 3.37 -15.23 -3.88
CA ASN A 284 4.38 -14.35 -3.29
C ASN A 284 3.75 -13.18 -2.53
N LEU A 285 2.51 -13.34 -2.06
CA LEU A 285 1.85 -12.34 -1.23
C LEU A 285 2.54 -12.22 0.14
N GLU A 286 3.27 -11.12 0.34
CA GLU A 286 3.80 -10.78 1.66
C GLU A 286 2.68 -10.25 2.57
N PRO A 287 2.63 -10.67 3.85
CA PRO A 287 1.68 -10.12 4.81
C PRO A 287 1.90 -8.62 5.01
N PHE A 288 0.85 -7.90 5.41
CA PHE A 288 0.99 -6.48 5.75
C PHE A 288 1.93 -6.29 6.94
N ASN A 289 2.89 -5.39 6.77
CA ASN A 289 3.81 -4.97 7.81
C ASN A 289 3.11 -4.00 8.81
N LYS A 290 3.85 -3.52 9.81
CA LYS A 290 3.29 -2.65 10.86
C LYS A 290 2.71 -1.33 10.31
N ALA A 291 3.40 -0.70 9.36
CA ALA A 291 2.97 0.57 8.77
C ALA A 291 1.71 0.37 7.92
N GLU A 292 1.65 -0.71 7.15
CA GLU A 292 0.49 -1.01 6.32
C GLU A 292 -0.73 -1.41 7.16
N ARG A 293 -0.54 -2.20 8.22
CA ARG A 293 -1.63 -2.55 9.15
C ARG A 293 -2.27 -1.31 9.75
N PHE A 294 -1.51 -0.24 10.00
CA PHE A 294 -2.09 1.02 10.48
C PHE A 294 -3.12 1.59 9.49
N VAL A 295 -2.86 1.48 8.19
CA VAL A 295 -3.76 1.92 7.12
C VAL A 295 -4.91 0.94 6.93
N VAL A 296 -4.59 -0.32 6.69
CA VAL A 296 -5.54 -1.41 6.34
C VAL A 296 -6.60 -1.63 7.42
N THR A 297 -6.21 -1.59 8.69
CA THR A 297 -7.16 -1.79 9.82
C THR A 297 -8.03 -0.57 10.12
N GLY A 298 -7.80 0.57 9.46
CA GLY A 298 -8.50 1.82 9.78
C GLY A 298 -8.04 2.47 11.09
N ARG A 299 -6.94 1.99 11.70
CA ARG A 299 -6.39 2.51 12.96
C ARG A 299 -6.11 4.01 12.91
N TRP A 300 -5.79 4.54 11.74
CA TRP A 300 -5.63 5.98 11.50
C TRP A 300 -6.83 6.84 11.90
N LYS A 301 -8.06 6.31 11.88
CA LYS A 301 -9.29 7.04 12.26
C LYS A 301 -9.37 7.38 13.76
N TYR A 302 -8.78 6.54 14.60
CA TYR A 302 -8.95 6.61 16.06
C TYR A 302 -7.63 6.56 16.85
N GLU A 303 -6.48 6.59 16.17
CA GLU A 303 -5.17 6.45 16.79
C GLU A 303 -4.96 7.46 17.93
N GLU A 304 -5.26 8.72 17.69
CA GLU A 304 -5.12 9.77 18.71
C GLU A 304 -6.03 9.54 19.91
N LYS A 305 -7.32 9.22 19.68
CA LYS A 305 -8.24 8.88 20.77
C LYS A 305 -7.70 7.70 21.58
N ARG A 306 -7.11 6.70 20.91
CA ARG A 306 -6.49 5.55 21.58
C ARG A 306 -5.24 5.95 22.37
N LEU A 307 -4.37 6.78 21.82
CA LEU A 307 -3.17 7.27 22.50
C LEU A 307 -3.53 8.15 23.70
N ALA A 308 -4.51 9.04 23.57
CA ALA A 308 -5.03 9.86 24.66
C ALA A 308 -5.66 9.00 25.77
N ALA A 309 -6.47 7.99 25.40
CA ALA A 309 -7.02 7.05 26.37
C ALA A 309 -5.92 6.25 27.09
N SER A 310 -4.88 5.81 26.36
CA SER A 310 -3.73 5.11 26.95
C SER A 310 -2.94 6.00 27.90
N LYS A 311 -2.70 7.28 27.55
CA LYS A 311 -2.02 8.24 28.43
C LYS A 311 -2.82 8.47 29.72
N ARG A 312 -4.13 8.72 29.59
CA ARG A 312 -5.03 8.86 30.75
C ARG A 312 -5.02 7.61 31.65
N GLY A 313 -5.04 6.42 31.05
CA GLY A 313 -4.94 5.16 31.80
C GLY A 313 -3.61 5.03 32.57
N ILE A 314 -2.50 5.40 31.94
CA ILE A 314 -1.18 5.39 32.59
C ILE A 314 -1.14 6.39 33.76
N GLU A 315 -1.64 7.60 33.55
CA GLU A 315 -1.72 8.64 34.60
C GLU A 315 -2.59 8.19 35.78
N LEU A 316 -3.72 7.52 35.52
CA LEU A 316 -4.59 6.99 36.57
C LEU A 316 -3.89 5.90 37.37
N THR A 317 -3.29 4.91 36.72
CA THR A 317 -2.54 3.85 37.42
C THR A 317 -1.38 4.43 38.24
N GLN A 318 -0.70 5.48 37.75
CA GLN A 318 0.36 6.15 38.51
C GLN A 318 -0.20 6.85 39.77
N ARG A 319 -1.35 7.54 39.66
CA ARG A 319 -2.03 8.16 40.82
C ARG A 319 -2.46 7.13 41.87
N GLU A 320 -2.93 5.97 41.42
CA GLU A 320 -3.35 4.87 42.28
C GLU A 320 -2.18 4.02 42.82
N SER A 321 -0.93 4.47 42.63
CA SER A 321 0.28 3.73 43.02
C SER A 321 0.35 2.31 42.42
N GLY A 322 -0.30 2.11 41.27
CA GLY A 322 -0.25 0.87 40.52
C GLY A 322 1.16 0.55 40.04
N LYS A 323 1.51 -0.72 40.07
CA LYS A 323 2.86 -1.18 39.70
C LYS A 323 2.97 -1.28 38.18
N PHE A 324 3.96 -0.60 37.60
CA PHE A 324 4.33 -0.73 36.20
C PHE A 324 5.56 -1.60 36.01
N GLY A 325 5.61 -2.30 34.87
CA GLY A 325 6.76 -3.10 34.45
C GLY A 325 6.73 -4.53 34.97
N ARG A 326 7.82 -5.26 34.70
CA ARG A 326 8.00 -6.62 35.20
C ARG A 326 7.98 -6.58 36.74
N PRO A 327 7.25 -7.46 37.43
CA PRO A 327 7.38 -7.60 38.87
C PRO A 327 8.85 -7.65 39.22
N LYS A 328 9.29 -6.90 40.25
CA LYS A 328 10.65 -7.04 40.77
C LYS A 328 10.86 -8.55 40.95
N GLY A 329 11.81 -9.11 40.20
CA GLY A 329 12.13 -10.52 40.33
C GLY A 329 12.31 -10.82 41.81
N THR A 330 11.83 -11.97 42.27
CA THR A 330 12.02 -12.45 43.65
C THR A 330 13.40 -12.00 44.11
N THR A 331 13.45 -11.17 45.16
CA THR A 331 14.66 -10.95 45.96
C THR A 331 14.95 -12.25 46.67
N VAL A 332 15.34 -13.24 45.86
CA VAL A 332 15.94 -14.47 46.30
C VAL A 332 17.18 -14.04 47.07
N SER A 333 17.35 -14.54 48.30
CA SER A 333 18.54 -14.23 49.09
C SER A 333 19.80 -14.57 48.29
N THR A 334 20.94 -13.96 48.62
CA THR A 334 22.21 -14.28 47.93
C THR A 334 22.44 -15.79 47.92
N ASP A 335 22.17 -16.46 49.03
CA ASP A 335 22.33 -17.91 49.20
C ASP A 335 21.38 -18.69 48.27
N ASP A 336 20.09 -18.38 48.29
CA ASP A 336 19.12 -19.04 47.44
C ASP A 336 19.39 -18.77 45.93
N PHE A 337 20.00 -17.62 45.61
CA PHE A 337 20.39 -17.25 44.25
C PHE A 337 21.60 -18.06 43.79
N LEU A 338 22.57 -18.30 44.67
CA LEU A 338 23.72 -19.18 44.42
C LEU A 338 23.29 -20.65 44.33
N VAL A 339 22.38 -21.11 45.20
CA VAL A 339 21.81 -22.47 45.16
C VAL A 339 21.08 -22.72 43.84
N LYS A 340 20.27 -21.75 43.39
CA LYS A 340 19.55 -21.82 42.10
C LYS A 340 20.49 -21.90 40.89
N HIS A 341 21.70 -21.41 41.04
CA HIS A 341 22.72 -21.33 39.99
C HIS A 341 23.99 -22.10 40.37
N SER A 342 23.83 -23.24 41.06
CA SER A 342 24.93 -24.08 41.54
C SER A 342 25.80 -24.60 40.39
N ASP A 343 25.23 -24.82 39.22
CA ASP A 343 25.93 -25.16 37.97
C ASP A 343 26.97 -24.11 37.56
N ILE A 344 26.60 -22.82 37.66
CA ILE A 344 27.49 -21.69 37.41
C ILE A 344 28.56 -21.60 38.50
N VAL A 345 28.18 -21.75 39.77
CA VAL A 345 29.10 -21.70 40.94
C VAL A 345 30.20 -22.75 40.78
N THR A 346 29.83 -24.02 40.61
CA THR A 346 30.77 -25.12 40.42
C THR A 346 31.67 -24.91 39.19
N SER A 347 31.14 -24.35 38.10
CA SER A 347 31.93 -24.06 36.90
C SER A 347 32.96 -22.95 37.13
N LEU A 348 32.61 -21.92 37.91
CA LEU A 348 33.52 -20.81 38.24
C LEU A 348 34.59 -21.22 39.26
N GLU A 349 34.24 -22.03 40.27
CA GLU A 349 35.19 -22.57 41.27
C GLU A 349 36.25 -23.47 40.62
N ARG A 350 35.90 -24.17 39.55
CA ARG A 350 36.84 -24.94 38.70
C ARG A 350 37.75 -24.05 37.83
N GLY A 351 37.77 -22.74 38.07
CA GLY A 351 38.67 -21.79 37.42
C GLY A 351 38.27 -21.37 36.00
N ARG A 352 37.06 -21.72 35.54
CA ARG A 352 36.63 -21.35 34.19
C ARG A 352 36.29 -19.87 34.08
N SER A 353 36.59 -19.27 32.93
CA SER A 353 36.23 -17.89 32.65
C SER A 353 34.70 -17.71 32.53
N ILE A 354 34.23 -16.45 32.59
CA ILE A 354 32.81 -16.11 32.46
C ILE A 354 32.24 -16.59 31.11
N ASN A 355 33.02 -16.51 30.03
CA ASN A 355 32.58 -16.93 28.70
C ASN A 355 32.47 -18.46 28.61
N GLN A 356 33.48 -19.18 29.09
CA GLN A 356 33.46 -20.65 29.14
C GLN A 356 32.34 -21.18 30.03
N THR A 357 32.06 -20.51 31.15
CA THR A 357 30.96 -20.90 32.05
C THR A 357 29.60 -20.64 31.43
N ALA A 358 29.41 -19.52 30.71
CA ALA A 358 28.16 -19.24 30.00
C ALA A 358 27.87 -20.27 28.90
N GLU A 359 28.91 -20.67 28.16
CA GLU A 359 28.82 -21.71 27.13
C GLU A 359 28.54 -23.09 27.74
N PHE A 360 29.26 -23.45 28.81
CA PHE A 360 29.10 -24.74 29.49
C PHE A 360 27.74 -24.92 30.18
N THR A 361 27.17 -23.86 30.74
CA THR A 361 25.88 -23.90 31.47
C THR A 361 24.67 -23.54 30.59
N GLY A 362 24.89 -23.06 29.37
CA GLY A 362 23.83 -22.55 28.48
C GLY A 362 23.13 -21.30 29.02
N LYS A 363 23.70 -20.61 30.01
CA LYS A 363 23.10 -19.43 30.64
C LYS A 363 23.68 -18.13 30.05
N GLY A 364 22.87 -17.07 30.05
CA GLY A 364 23.32 -15.77 29.57
C GLY A 364 24.50 -15.21 30.37
N ARG A 365 25.47 -14.59 29.69
CA ARG A 365 26.69 -14.00 30.30
C ARG A 365 26.37 -13.01 31.44
N SER A 366 25.26 -12.29 31.36
CA SER A 366 24.80 -11.36 32.41
C SER A 366 24.39 -12.09 33.70
N THR A 367 23.87 -13.31 33.61
CA THR A 367 23.56 -14.14 34.79
C THR A 367 24.83 -14.70 35.40
N VAL A 368 25.78 -15.19 34.60
CA VAL A 368 27.08 -15.67 35.10
C VAL A 368 27.85 -14.56 35.83
N LYS A 369 27.87 -13.34 35.28
CA LYS A 369 28.46 -12.16 35.94
C LYS A 369 27.82 -11.86 37.30
N ARG A 370 26.48 -11.93 37.38
CA ARG A 370 25.75 -11.68 38.64
C ARG A 370 26.03 -12.76 39.69
N VAL A 371 26.12 -14.02 39.28
CA VAL A 371 26.48 -15.14 40.17
C VAL A 371 27.91 -14.98 40.68
N LYS A 372 28.88 -14.70 39.80
CA LYS A 372 30.27 -14.44 40.21
C LYS A 372 30.39 -13.27 41.19
N ALA A 373 29.65 -12.19 40.95
CA ALA A 373 29.63 -11.04 41.85
C ALA A 373 28.97 -11.37 43.20
N ALA A 374 27.98 -12.27 43.22
CA ALA A 374 27.34 -12.76 44.44
C ALA A 374 28.24 -13.70 45.24
N MET A 375 29.09 -14.51 44.59
CA MET A 375 30.10 -15.36 45.25
C MET A 375 31.23 -14.58 45.91
N ASN A 376 31.47 -13.35 45.46
CA ASN A 376 32.55 -12.48 45.95
C ASN A 376 32.07 -11.45 46.99
N LYS A 377 30.80 -11.48 47.36
CA LYS A 377 30.23 -10.72 48.47
C LYS A 377 30.23 -11.60 49.71
#